data_AF-A0A8J2IZJ8-F1
#
_entry.id   AF-A0A8J2IZJ8-F1
#
_cell.length_a   1.000
_cell.length_b   1.000
_cell.length_c   1.000
_cell.angle_alpha   90.00
_cell.angle_beta   90.00
_cell.angle_gamma   90.00
#
_symmetry.space_group_name_H-M   'P 1'
#
loop_
_entity.id
_entity.type
_entity.pdbx_description
1 polymer ?
#
loop_
_entity_poly.entity_id
_entity_poly.type
_entity_poly.pdbx_seq_one_letter_code
_entity_poly.pdbx_strand_id
1 'polypeptide(L)'
;MPSQIMIPTDANLIQDEIFELEKRLHEAKARLNKHQPSPPLSPTPHAAETTHFLLLLSDSALPLGSFAFSSGLESYLAHEPRGTASFTNFLPASLSSFAATTLPFVLAAHRNPEKLVELDDQLDAAIICTVGRRASVAQGRALLGIWDKSFRSSCPNVDGRALREFADLLRKESQNEVPLVSGHLAPLFGAICSLVGLGLRQTAYVFMLSHVKALISAAVRANVFGPYHAQKVLAGQQVQRMIDDMIDREWMTPVEEAGQTVPAMDLWIGRHEILYSRIFNS
;
A
#
# COMPACT_ATOMS: atom_id res chain seq x y z
N MET A 1 5.49 -36.49 -60.18
CA MET A 1 5.71 -35.80 -58.90
C MET A 1 4.36 -35.64 -58.23
N PRO A 2 4.00 -36.43 -57.20
CA PRO A 2 2.69 -36.32 -56.56
C PRO A 2 2.70 -35.23 -55.48
N SER A 3 1.67 -34.38 -55.49
CA SER A 3 1.41 -33.30 -54.55
C SER A 3 1.09 -33.83 -53.15
N GLN A 4 1.85 -33.39 -52.14
CA GLN A 4 1.53 -33.64 -50.73
C GLN A 4 0.34 -32.77 -50.30
N ILE A 5 -0.75 -33.43 -49.93
CA ILE A 5 -1.93 -32.81 -49.31
C ILE A 5 -1.59 -32.61 -47.83
N MET A 6 -1.43 -31.34 -47.41
CA MET A 6 -1.27 -30.98 -45.99
C MET A 6 -2.60 -31.19 -45.26
N ILE A 7 -2.62 -32.10 -44.30
CA ILE A 7 -3.74 -32.32 -43.37
C ILE A 7 -3.60 -31.27 -42.25
N PRO A 8 -4.65 -30.49 -41.92
CA PRO A 8 -4.60 -29.53 -40.82
C PRO A 8 -4.41 -30.26 -39.47
N THR A 9 -3.42 -29.83 -38.69
CA THR A 9 -3.18 -30.32 -37.33
C THR A 9 -4.33 -29.87 -36.40
N ASP A 10 -4.73 -30.71 -35.44
CA ASP A 10 -5.83 -30.42 -34.48
C ASP A 10 -5.73 -29.04 -33.80
N ALA A 11 -4.51 -28.54 -33.58
CA ALA A 11 -4.27 -27.21 -33.02
C ALA A 11 -4.79 -26.06 -33.91
N ASN A 12 -4.75 -26.20 -35.24
CA ASN A 12 -5.26 -25.18 -36.16
C ASN A 12 -6.79 -25.17 -36.16
N LEU A 13 -7.42 -26.35 -36.05
CA LEU A 13 -8.88 -26.46 -35.96
C LEU A 13 -9.40 -25.80 -34.67
N ILE A 14 -8.69 -25.97 -33.55
CA ILE A 14 -9.03 -25.33 -32.27
C ILE A 14 -8.84 -23.81 -32.35
N GLN A 15 -7.79 -23.32 -33.03
CA GLN A 15 -7.58 -21.88 -33.22
C GLN A 15 -8.69 -21.24 -34.08
N ASP A 16 -9.10 -21.92 -35.14
CA ASP A 16 -10.21 -21.47 -35.99
C ASP A 16 -11.54 -21.48 -35.21
N GLU A 17 -11.74 -22.48 -34.34
CA GLU A 17 -12.92 -22.54 -33.46
C GLU A 17 -12.94 -21.38 -32.44
N ILE A 18 -11.80 -21.07 -31.82
CA ILE A 18 -11.67 -19.92 -30.89
C ILE A 18 -12.00 -18.61 -31.63
N PHE A 19 -11.44 -18.43 -32.82
CA PHE A 19 -11.69 -17.22 -33.62
C PHE A 19 -13.18 -17.04 -33.96
N GLU A 20 -13.85 -18.12 -34.35
CA GLU A 20 -15.27 -18.12 -34.66
C GLU A 20 -16.13 -17.86 -33.40
N LEU A 21 -15.74 -18.39 -32.24
CA LEU A 21 -16.42 -18.13 -30.97
C LEU A 21 -16.25 -16.69 -30.50
N GLU A 22 -15.07 -16.09 -30.65
CA GLU A 22 -14.82 -14.68 -30.34
C GLU A 22 -15.64 -13.75 -31.23
N LYS A 23 -15.75 -14.06 -32.52
CA LYS A 23 -16.60 -13.33 -33.45
C LYS A 23 -18.08 -13.41 -33.05
N ARG A 24 -18.57 -14.60 -32.71
CA ARG A 24 -19.95 -14.79 -32.22
C ARG A 24 -20.22 -14.04 -30.92
N LEU A 25 -19.24 -14.02 -30.00
CA LEU A 25 -19.33 -13.25 -28.77
C LEU A 25 -19.43 -11.75 -29.07
N HIS A 26 -18.63 -11.24 -30.01
CA HIS A 26 -18.65 -9.85 -30.40
C HIS A 26 -20.01 -9.45 -31.01
N GLU A 27 -20.55 -10.29 -31.90
CA GLU A 27 -21.88 -10.07 -32.48
C GLU A 27 -23.00 -10.14 -31.45
N ALA A 28 -22.93 -11.07 -30.50
CA ALA A 28 -23.91 -11.19 -29.41
C ALA A 28 -23.88 -9.94 -28.50
N LYS A 29 -22.68 -9.45 -28.14
CA LYS A 29 -22.51 -8.19 -27.40
C LYS A 29 -23.07 -6.99 -28.16
N ALA A 30 -22.84 -6.91 -29.47
CA ALA A 30 -23.39 -5.83 -30.30
C ALA A 30 -24.92 -5.87 -30.39
N ARG A 31 -25.54 -7.06 -30.42
CA ARG A 31 -27.00 -7.22 -30.39
C ARG A 31 -27.57 -6.85 -29.01
N LEU A 32 -26.90 -7.24 -27.93
CA LEU A 32 -27.28 -6.88 -26.56
C LEU A 32 -27.25 -5.35 -26.37
N ASN A 33 -26.20 -4.68 -26.86
CA ASN A 33 -26.07 -3.23 -26.79
C ASN A 33 -27.15 -2.46 -27.58
N LYS A 34 -27.78 -3.10 -28.58
CA LYS A 34 -28.91 -2.51 -29.33
C LYS A 34 -30.26 -2.68 -28.62
N HIS A 35 -30.38 -3.64 -27.71
CA HIS A 35 -31.62 -3.97 -26.99
C HIS A 35 -31.63 -3.48 -25.55
N GLN A 36 -30.48 -3.10 -24.99
CA GLN A 36 -30.44 -2.35 -23.73
C GLN A 36 -30.68 -0.87 -24.03
N PRO A 37 -31.73 -0.22 -23.47
CA PRO A 37 -31.69 1.23 -23.31
C PRO A 37 -30.40 1.54 -22.55
N SER A 38 -29.70 2.61 -22.97
CA SER A 38 -28.47 3.07 -22.33
C SER A 38 -28.59 2.87 -20.82
N PRO A 39 -27.70 2.11 -20.16
CA PRO A 39 -27.73 2.06 -18.71
C PRO A 39 -27.74 3.51 -18.23
N PRO A 40 -28.57 3.88 -17.23
CA PRO A 40 -28.43 5.20 -16.63
C PRO A 40 -26.94 5.33 -16.33
N LEU A 41 -26.31 6.39 -16.86
CA LEU A 41 -24.89 6.66 -16.65
C LEU A 41 -24.62 6.35 -15.18
N SER A 42 -23.92 5.24 -14.92
CA SER A 42 -23.42 4.98 -13.58
C SER A 42 -22.69 6.25 -13.22
N PRO A 43 -23.00 6.92 -12.09
CA PRO A 43 -22.35 8.16 -11.76
C PRO A 43 -20.86 7.86 -11.79
N THR A 44 -20.16 8.30 -12.84
CA THR A 44 -18.71 8.23 -12.86
C THR A 44 -18.33 8.98 -11.61
N PRO A 45 -17.63 8.35 -10.64
CA PRO A 45 -17.22 9.05 -9.43
C PRO A 45 -16.60 10.35 -9.92
N HIS A 46 -17.17 11.48 -9.48
CA HIS A 46 -16.79 12.76 -10.03
C HIS A 46 -15.26 12.82 -9.86
N ALA A 47 -14.47 13.10 -10.90
CA ALA A 47 -13.01 13.07 -10.78
C ALA A 47 -12.50 13.97 -9.61
N ALA A 48 -13.31 14.95 -9.21
CA ALA A 48 -13.15 15.76 -8.02
C ALA A 48 -13.20 14.97 -6.69
N GLU A 49 -14.08 13.97 -6.55
CA GLU A 49 -14.27 13.15 -5.35
C GLU A 49 -13.08 12.23 -5.09
N THR A 50 -12.58 11.53 -6.12
CA THR A 50 -11.40 10.66 -5.98
C THR A 50 -10.12 11.47 -5.75
N THR A 51 -10.01 12.63 -6.39
CA THR A 51 -8.91 13.58 -6.13
C THR A 51 -8.95 14.11 -4.69
N HIS A 52 -10.14 14.38 -4.15
CA HIS A 52 -10.29 14.88 -2.79
C HIS A 52 -9.73 13.90 -1.76
N PHE A 53 -10.15 12.62 -1.80
CA PHE A 53 -9.63 11.60 -0.88
C PHE A 53 -8.15 11.31 -1.11
N LEU A 54 -7.66 11.39 -2.35
CA LEU A 54 -6.23 11.28 -2.64
C LEU A 54 -5.44 12.36 -1.92
N LEU A 55 -5.90 13.61 -1.97
CA LEU A 55 -5.24 14.72 -1.27
C LEU A 55 -5.27 14.51 0.24
N LEU A 56 -6.42 14.14 0.82
CA LEU A 56 -6.55 13.86 2.25
C LEU A 56 -5.64 12.73 2.73
N LEU A 57 -5.61 11.61 2.01
CA LEU A 57 -4.78 10.45 2.35
C LEU A 57 -3.28 10.71 2.13
N SER A 58 -2.93 11.66 1.25
CA SER A 58 -1.55 12.07 1.01
C SER A 58 -1.05 13.16 1.96
N ASP A 59 -1.92 13.72 2.79
CA ASP A 59 -1.61 14.83 3.69
C ASP A 59 -0.72 14.37 4.85
N SER A 60 0.39 15.08 5.06
CA SER A 60 1.26 14.87 6.22
C SER A 60 0.61 15.19 7.56
N ALA A 61 -0.47 15.98 7.56
CA ALA A 61 -1.24 16.33 8.76
C ALA A 61 -2.33 15.29 9.10
N LEU A 62 -2.51 14.24 8.28
CA LEU A 62 -3.44 13.15 8.59
C LEU A 62 -3.06 12.54 9.96
N PRO A 63 -3.99 12.43 10.93
CA PRO A 63 -3.67 12.12 12.31
C PRO A 63 -3.39 10.62 12.55
N LEU A 64 -2.45 10.06 11.80
CA LEU A 64 -1.97 8.68 11.95
C LEU A 64 -0.90 8.56 13.04
N GLY A 65 -0.32 9.68 13.47
CA GLY A 65 0.81 9.69 14.40
C GLY A 65 2.15 9.38 13.73
N SER A 66 2.21 9.25 12.40
CA SER A 66 3.44 8.94 11.64
C SER A 66 4.59 9.93 11.88
N PHE A 67 4.30 11.18 12.27
CA PHE A 67 5.29 12.17 12.68
C PHE A 67 6.08 11.75 13.94
N ALA A 68 5.54 10.90 14.80
CA ALA A 68 6.25 10.44 15.98
C ALA A 68 7.37 9.43 15.65
N PHE A 69 7.39 8.86 14.44
CA PHE A 69 8.27 7.76 14.06
C PHE A 69 9.39 8.23 13.14
N SER A 70 10.62 7.74 13.36
CA SER A 70 11.78 7.97 12.48
C SER A 70 12.08 6.79 11.55
N SER A 71 11.35 5.68 11.70
CA SER A 71 11.54 4.44 10.94
C SER A 71 13.00 3.96 10.91
N GLY A 72 13.69 4.05 12.06
CA GLY A 72 15.08 3.62 12.24
C GLY A 72 16.14 4.68 11.90
N LEU A 73 15.76 5.85 11.35
CA LEU A 73 16.72 6.89 10.98
C LEU A 73 17.49 7.43 12.20
N GLU A 74 16.83 7.64 13.33
CA GLU A 74 17.51 8.13 14.55
C GLU A 74 18.58 7.13 15.01
N SER A 75 18.24 5.84 15.01
CA SER A 75 19.16 4.77 15.37
C SER A 75 20.31 4.62 14.37
N TYR A 76 20.03 4.74 13.07
CA TYR A 76 21.03 4.76 12.00
C TYR A 76 22.06 5.87 12.23
N LEU A 77 21.60 7.11 12.47
CA LEU A 77 22.48 8.25 12.72
C LEU A 77 23.29 8.10 14.01
N ALA A 78 22.73 7.47 15.04
CA ALA A 78 23.38 7.30 16.33
C ALA A 78 24.41 6.15 16.37
N HIS A 79 24.26 5.14 15.52
CA HIS A 79 25.08 3.93 15.56
C HIS A 79 26.08 3.79 14.41
N GLU A 80 25.87 4.50 13.30
CA GLU A 80 26.88 4.59 12.26
C GLU A 80 28.13 5.34 12.78
N PRO A 81 29.35 4.95 12.34
CA PRO A 81 30.55 5.71 12.60
C PRO A 81 30.38 7.19 12.25
N ARG A 82 30.99 8.06 13.05
CA ARG A 82 30.87 9.51 12.86
C ARG A 82 31.29 9.90 11.44
N GLY A 83 30.38 10.52 10.70
CA GLY A 83 30.62 10.98 9.33
C GLY A 83 30.35 9.96 8.22
N THR A 84 29.94 8.71 8.53
CA THR A 84 29.55 7.72 7.51
C THR A 84 28.05 7.67 7.26
N ALA A 85 27.25 8.10 8.24
CA ALA A 85 25.80 8.14 8.12
C ALA A 85 25.39 9.12 7.00
N SER A 86 24.71 8.62 5.98
CA SER A 86 24.19 9.44 4.90
C SER A 86 22.73 9.12 4.61
N PHE A 87 21.89 10.15 4.63
CA PHE A 87 20.50 10.02 4.22
C PHE A 87 20.36 9.55 2.77
N THR A 88 21.33 9.87 1.90
CA THR A 88 21.32 9.41 0.50
C THR A 88 21.45 7.89 0.38
N ASN A 89 22.07 7.25 1.37
CA ASN A 89 22.23 5.79 1.40
C ASN A 89 21.09 5.14 2.20
N PHE A 90 20.63 5.80 3.27
CA PHE A 90 19.54 5.32 4.09
C PHE A 90 18.19 5.32 3.36
N LEU A 91 17.88 6.37 2.58
CA LEU A 91 16.57 6.52 1.95
C LEU A 91 16.27 5.36 0.95
N PRO A 92 17.15 4.99 0.01
CA PRO A 92 16.91 3.84 -0.87
C PRO A 92 16.77 2.52 -0.10
N ALA A 93 17.59 2.29 0.93
CA ALA A 93 17.52 1.10 1.75
C ALA A 93 16.19 1.02 2.53
N SER A 94 15.76 2.13 3.11
CA SER A 94 14.49 2.23 3.83
C SER A 94 13.29 2.06 2.89
N LEU A 95 13.33 2.65 1.70
CA LEU A 95 12.27 2.48 0.70
C LEU A 95 12.18 1.04 0.19
N SER A 96 13.32 0.43 -0.12
CA SER A 96 13.35 -0.97 -0.59
C SER A 96 12.80 -1.93 0.46
N SER A 97 13.20 -1.73 1.72
CA SER A 97 12.73 -2.50 2.87
C SER A 97 11.24 -2.31 3.10
N PHE A 98 10.77 -1.07 3.13
CA PHE A 98 9.36 -0.74 3.34
C PHE A 98 8.48 -1.29 2.20
N ALA A 99 8.89 -1.12 0.95
CA ALA A 99 8.17 -1.65 -0.20
C ALA A 99 8.00 -3.18 -0.10
N ALA A 100 9.10 -3.91 0.06
CA ALA A 100 9.07 -5.38 0.06
C ALA A 100 8.25 -5.98 1.23
N THR A 101 8.19 -5.29 2.37
CA THR A 101 7.49 -5.79 3.57
C THR A 101 6.03 -5.38 3.64
N THR A 102 5.63 -4.28 2.99
CA THR A 102 4.29 -3.69 3.20
C THR A 102 3.49 -3.48 1.92
N LEU A 103 4.14 -3.21 0.79
CA LEU A 103 3.44 -2.88 -0.46
C LEU A 103 2.62 -4.05 -1.02
N PRO A 104 3.08 -5.32 -0.98
CA PRO A 104 2.25 -6.47 -1.37
C PRO A 104 0.91 -6.52 -0.62
N PHE A 105 0.91 -6.22 0.69
CA PHE A 105 -0.29 -6.18 1.52
C PHE A 105 -1.23 -5.03 1.17
N VAL A 106 -0.68 -3.84 0.87
CA VAL A 106 -1.49 -2.69 0.38
C VAL A 106 -2.17 -3.06 -0.93
N LEU A 107 -1.43 -3.64 -1.87
CA LEU A 107 -1.95 -4.02 -3.18
C LEU A 107 -2.99 -5.14 -3.07
N ALA A 108 -2.75 -6.16 -2.24
CA ALA A 108 -3.67 -7.26 -2.02
C ALA A 108 -4.98 -6.79 -1.37
N ALA A 109 -4.89 -5.96 -0.33
CA ALA A 109 -6.08 -5.43 0.35
C ALA A 109 -6.87 -4.44 -0.51
N HIS A 110 -6.20 -3.68 -1.39
CA HIS A 110 -6.88 -2.83 -2.36
C HIS A 110 -7.62 -3.67 -3.40
N ARG A 111 -6.99 -4.72 -3.95
CA ARG A 111 -7.61 -5.63 -4.93
C ARG A 111 -8.79 -6.40 -4.35
N ASN A 112 -8.70 -6.82 -3.08
CA ASN A 112 -9.75 -7.58 -2.42
C ASN A 112 -9.90 -7.19 -0.94
N PRO A 113 -10.68 -6.14 -0.64
CA PRO A 113 -10.91 -5.68 0.73
C PRO A 113 -11.54 -6.72 1.66
N GLU A 114 -12.25 -7.72 1.13
CA GLU A 114 -12.87 -8.80 1.93
C GLU A 114 -11.84 -9.71 2.60
N LYS A 115 -10.59 -9.74 2.10
CA LYS A 115 -9.48 -10.50 2.71
C LYS A 115 -8.76 -9.74 3.81
N LEU A 116 -9.25 -8.59 4.24
CA LEU A 116 -8.56 -7.71 5.17
C LEU A 116 -8.13 -8.41 6.47
N VAL A 117 -8.97 -9.27 7.04
CA VAL A 117 -8.65 -10.02 8.27
C VAL A 117 -7.47 -10.97 8.04
N GLU A 118 -7.51 -11.76 6.96
CA GLU A 118 -6.45 -12.70 6.59
C GLU A 118 -5.12 -11.96 6.34
N LEU A 119 -5.17 -10.84 5.62
CA LEU A 119 -3.99 -10.04 5.29
C LEU A 119 -3.38 -9.36 6.51
N ASP A 120 -4.19 -8.94 7.47
CA ASP A 120 -3.74 -8.35 8.71
C ASP A 120 -3.00 -9.38 9.59
N ASP A 121 -3.56 -10.58 9.73
CA ASP A 121 -2.96 -11.69 10.48
C ASP A 121 -1.62 -12.14 9.85
N GLN A 122 -1.58 -12.30 8.53
CA GLN A 122 -0.35 -12.63 7.81
C GLN A 122 0.73 -11.56 7.98
N LEU A 123 0.36 -10.28 7.95
CA LEU A 123 1.32 -9.20 8.16
C LEU A 123 1.81 -9.15 9.62
N ASP A 124 0.94 -9.38 10.60
CA ASP A 124 1.36 -9.46 12.02
C ASP A 124 2.38 -10.58 12.23
N ALA A 125 2.15 -11.73 11.61
CA ALA A 125 3.07 -12.87 11.62
C ALA A 125 4.40 -12.59 10.88
N ALA A 126 4.38 -11.77 9.83
CA ALA A 126 5.57 -11.46 9.03
C ALA A 126 6.46 -10.37 9.67
N ILE A 127 5.91 -9.45 10.46
CA ILE A 127 6.69 -8.37 11.09
C ILE A 127 7.41 -8.88 12.34
N ILE A 128 8.70 -9.19 12.19
CA ILE A 128 9.57 -9.64 13.29
C ILE A 128 9.91 -8.48 14.25
N CYS A 129 10.16 -7.28 13.71
CA CYS A 129 10.57 -6.13 14.51
C CYS A 129 9.40 -5.61 15.37
N THR A 130 9.46 -5.82 16.69
CA THR A 130 8.40 -5.44 17.63
C THR A 130 8.08 -3.95 17.62
N VAL A 131 9.10 -3.10 17.47
CA VAL A 131 8.98 -1.65 17.33
C VAL A 131 8.19 -1.30 16.07
N GLY A 132 8.62 -1.86 14.91
CA GLY A 132 7.93 -1.69 13.64
C GLY A 132 6.48 -2.20 13.67
N ARG A 133 6.24 -3.34 14.35
CA ARG A 133 4.90 -3.91 14.53
C ARG A 133 4.00 -2.94 15.29
N ARG A 134 4.45 -2.41 16.43
CA ARG A 134 3.68 -1.44 17.22
C ARG A 134 3.41 -0.15 16.44
N ALA A 135 4.38 0.35 15.69
CA ALA A 135 4.21 1.52 14.84
C ALA A 135 3.13 1.29 13.76
N SER A 136 3.19 0.14 13.08
CA SER A 136 2.22 -0.26 12.05
C SER A 136 0.81 -0.39 12.61
N VAL A 137 0.65 -1.05 13.77
CA VAL A 137 -0.65 -1.20 14.45
C VAL A 137 -1.21 0.13 14.92
N ALA A 138 -0.37 0.98 15.53
CA ALA A 138 -0.82 2.30 16.00
C ALA A 138 -1.33 3.16 14.84
N GLN A 139 -0.60 3.20 13.72
CA GLN A 139 -0.99 3.97 12.54
C GLN A 139 -2.22 3.38 11.85
N GLY A 140 -2.33 2.06 11.74
CA GLY A 140 -3.49 1.40 11.14
C GLY A 140 -4.76 1.57 11.96
N ARG A 141 -4.71 1.35 13.28
CA ARG A 141 -5.85 1.61 14.18
C ARG A 141 -6.30 3.08 14.14
N ALA A 142 -5.35 4.03 14.04
CA ALA A 142 -5.67 5.44 13.85
C ALA A 142 -6.38 5.69 12.51
N LEU A 143 -5.91 5.10 11.41
CA LEU A 143 -6.54 5.20 10.10
C LEU A 143 -7.97 4.64 10.09
N LEU A 144 -8.20 3.49 10.73
CA LEU A 144 -9.54 2.92 10.88
C LEU A 144 -10.46 3.87 11.68
N GLY A 145 -9.94 4.52 12.72
CA GLY A 145 -10.67 5.54 13.46
C GLY A 145 -11.07 6.75 12.60
N ILE A 146 -10.22 7.18 11.66
CA ILE A 146 -10.53 8.26 10.70
C ILE A 146 -11.62 7.80 9.72
N TRP A 147 -11.55 6.56 9.25
CA TRP A 147 -12.59 5.99 8.40
C TRP A 147 -13.96 6.04 9.09
N ASP A 148 -14.05 5.51 10.31
CA ASP A 148 -15.31 5.42 11.05
C ASP A 148 -15.91 6.80 11.40
N LYS A 149 -15.06 7.76 11.76
CA LYS A 149 -15.50 9.08 12.24
C LYS A 149 -15.68 10.12 11.13
N SER A 150 -15.11 9.90 9.95
CA SER A 150 -15.05 10.95 8.91
C SER A 150 -15.35 10.43 7.51
N PHE A 151 -14.58 9.48 6.99
CA PHE A 151 -14.71 9.11 5.57
C PHE A 151 -16.03 8.38 5.28
N ARG A 152 -16.47 7.50 6.19
CA ARG A 152 -17.68 6.72 6.02
C ARG A 152 -18.93 7.58 5.79
N SER A 153 -19.08 8.70 6.53
CA SER A 153 -20.22 9.61 6.35
C SER A 153 -20.20 10.34 5.00
N SER A 154 -19.02 10.55 4.43
CA SER A 154 -18.83 11.19 3.12
C SER A 154 -19.01 10.22 1.94
N CYS A 155 -19.04 8.90 2.20
CA CYS A 155 -19.18 7.84 1.20
C CYS A 155 -20.35 6.90 1.51
N PRO A 156 -21.61 7.37 1.56
CA PRO A 156 -22.76 6.55 2.00
C PRO A 156 -23.08 5.38 1.07
N ASN A 157 -22.68 5.46 -0.21
CA ASN A 157 -22.97 4.45 -1.23
C ASN A 157 -21.91 3.33 -1.29
N VAL A 158 -20.84 3.42 -0.50
CA VAL A 158 -19.73 2.47 -0.52
C VAL A 158 -19.98 1.35 0.50
N ASP A 159 -19.88 0.08 0.08
CA ASP A 159 -20.01 -1.04 1.01
C ASP A 159 -18.75 -1.20 1.88
N GLY A 160 -18.71 -0.49 3.00
CA GLY A 160 -17.66 -0.65 4.01
C GLY A 160 -17.82 -1.88 4.91
N ARG A 161 -18.40 -2.99 4.44
CA ARG A 161 -18.65 -4.20 5.27
C ARG A 161 -17.38 -4.77 5.84
N ALA A 162 -16.38 -5.02 5.00
CA ALA A 162 -15.09 -5.56 5.43
C ALA A 162 -14.47 -4.75 6.59
N LEU A 163 -14.51 -3.41 6.52
CA LEU A 163 -14.00 -2.54 7.60
C LEU A 163 -14.87 -2.58 8.86
N ARG A 164 -16.20 -2.70 8.73
CA ARG A 164 -17.11 -2.83 9.88
C ARG A 164 -16.86 -4.15 10.62
N GLU A 165 -16.78 -5.25 9.88
CA GLU A 165 -16.50 -6.58 10.44
C GLU A 165 -15.12 -6.60 11.11
N PHE A 166 -14.12 -6.00 10.48
CA PHE A 166 -12.78 -5.82 11.06
C PHE A 166 -12.81 -5.01 12.36
N ALA A 167 -13.54 -3.88 12.39
CA ALA A 167 -13.69 -3.05 13.59
C ALA A 167 -14.44 -3.78 14.72
N ASP A 168 -15.39 -4.64 14.39
CA ASP A 168 -16.11 -5.45 15.37
C ASP A 168 -15.22 -6.55 15.96
N LEU A 169 -14.35 -7.16 15.16
CA LEU A 169 -13.33 -8.09 15.66
C LEU A 169 -12.35 -7.40 16.62
N LEU A 170 -11.86 -6.20 16.27
CA LEU A 170 -11.01 -5.39 17.17
C LEU A 170 -11.70 -5.05 18.50
N ARG A 171 -13.01 -4.82 18.53
CA ARG A 171 -13.74 -4.51 19.77
C ARG A 171 -13.96 -5.74 20.66
N LYS A 172 -14.05 -6.94 20.07
CA LYS A 172 -14.19 -8.21 20.79
C LYS A 172 -12.91 -8.66 21.50
N GLU A 173 -11.78 -7.97 21.29
CA GLU A 173 -10.46 -8.17 21.93
C GLU A 173 -10.47 -8.09 23.49
N SER A 174 -11.63 -7.82 24.11
CA SER A 174 -11.77 -7.54 25.55
C SER A 174 -11.82 -8.75 26.49
N GLN A 175 -11.47 -9.97 26.04
CA GLN A 175 -11.52 -11.17 26.89
C GLN A 175 -10.32 -12.11 26.70
N ASN A 176 -9.20 -11.86 27.37
CA ASN A 176 -8.10 -12.81 27.70
C ASN A 176 -7.56 -13.78 26.61
N GLU A 177 -7.90 -13.59 25.33
CA GLU A 177 -7.48 -14.42 24.21
C GLU A 177 -6.55 -13.64 23.26
N VAL A 178 -5.79 -14.37 22.44
CA VAL A 178 -4.94 -13.80 21.39
C VAL A 178 -5.81 -12.96 20.44
N PRO A 179 -5.43 -11.71 20.11
CA PRO A 179 -6.22 -10.88 19.21
C PRO A 179 -6.41 -11.56 17.85
N LEU A 180 -7.66 -11.61 17.36
CA LEU A 180 -7.98 -12.13 16.02
C LEU A 180 -7.48 -11.21 14.89
N VAL A 181 -7.27 -9.94 15.21
CA VAL A 181 -6.79 -8.89 14.31
C VAL A 181 -5.98 -7.87 15.11
N SER A 182 -4.92 -7.35 14.49
CA SER A 182 -4.01 -6.36 15.05
C SER A 182 -4.35 -4.94 14.59
N GLY A 183 -4.68 -4.74 13.31
CA GLY A 183 -4.99 -3.41 12.75
C GLY A 183 -3.77 -2.70 12.15
N HIS A 184 -3.04 -3.38 11.28
CA HIS A 184 -1.87 -2.86 10.57
C HIS A 184 -2.21 -1.84 9.49
N LEU A 185 -1.31 -0.86 9.34
CA LEU A 185 -1.49 0.23 8.39
C LEU A 185 -1.62 -0.25 6.94
N ALA A 186 -0.78 -1.18 6.48
CA ALA A 186 -0.71 -1.53 5.06
C ALA A 186 -2.02 -2.15 4.51
N PRO A 187 -2.58 -3.23 5.10
CA PRO A 187 -3.87 -3.77 4.67
C PRO A 187 -5.00 -2.74 4.79
N LEU A 188 -5.08 -2.02 5.91
CA LEU A 188 -6.12 -1.01 6.12
C LEU A 188 -6.06 0.14 5.12
N PHE A 189 -4.86 0.61 4.79
CA PHE A 189 -4.65 1.67 3.82
C PHE A 189 -5.09 1.24 2.41
N GLY A 190 -4.72 0.03 1.99
CA GLY A 190 -5.16 -0.55 0.72
C GLY A 190 -6.68 -0.67 0.62
N ALA A 191 -7.30 -1.27 1.64
CA ALA A 191 -8.76 -1.46 1.69
C ALA A 191 -9.50 -0.12 1.69
N ILE A 192 -9.10 0.84 2.53
CA ILE A 192 -9.74 2.17 2.59
C ILE A 192 -9.60 2.90 1.26
N CYS A 193 -8.41 2.88 0.64
CA CYS A 193 -8.21 3.50 -0.66
C CYS A 193 -9.11 2.91 -1.76
N SER A 194 -9.27 1.58 -1.78
CA SER A 194 -10.20 0.93 -2.72
C SER A 194 -11.64 1.41 -2.50
N LEU A 195 -12.07 1.49 -1.24
CA LEU A 195 -13.42 1.92 -0.87
C LEU A 195 -13.71 3.37 -1.23
N VAL A 196 -12.74 4.28 -1.08
CA VAL A 196 -12.90 5.69 -1.50
C VAL A 196 -12.65 5.91 -3.00
N GLY A 197 -12.42 4.84 -3.78
CA GLY A 197 -12.31 4.89 -5.23
C GLY A 197 -10.95 5.36 -5.78
N LEU A 198 -9.88 5.31 -4.98
CA LEU A 198 -8.53 5.56 -5.49
C LEU A 198 -8.09 4.40 -6.39
N GLY A 199 -7.43 4.72 -7.51
CA GLY A 199 -6.84 3.68 -8.37
C GLY A 199 -5.67 2.97 -7.70
N LEU A 200 -5.48 1.68 -7.98
CA LEU A 200 -4.45 0.85 -7.35
C LEU A 200 -3.03 1.46 -7.41
N ARG A 201 -2.65 2.02 -8.57
CA ARG A 201 -1.33 2.67 -8.74
C ARG A 201 -1.22 3.96 -7.92
N GLN A 202 -2.30 4.74 -7.83
CA GLN A 202 -2.33 5.95 -7.00
C GLN A 202 -2.19 5.59 -5.52
N THR A 203 -2.90 4.56 -5.06
CA THR A 203 -2.79 4.03 -3.70
C THR A 203 -1.36 3.65 -3.36
N ALA A 204 -0.72 2.85 -4.21
CA ALA A 204 0.67 2.43 -4.03
C ALA A 204 1.63 3.64 -3.94
N TYR A 205 1.45 4.61 -4.85
CA TYR A 205 2.29 5.81 -4.88
C TYR A 205 2.10 6.69 -3.66
N VAL A 206 0.86 6.96 -3.24
CA VAL A 206 0.58 7.76 -2.04
C VAL A 206 1.15 7.06 -0.80
N PHE A 207 0.98 5.75 -0.67
CA PHE A 207 1.50 4.99 0.44
C PHE A 207 3.03 5.08 0.54
N MET A 208 3.74 4.86 -0.56
CA MET A 208 5.20 4.97 -0.62
C MET A 208 5.68 6.40 -0.38
N LEU A 209 5.02 7.39 -0.97
CA LEU A 209 5.36 8.80 -0.79
C LEU A 209 5.15 9.25 0.67
N SER A 210 4.12 8.75 1.36
CA SER A 210 3.89 9.04 2.78
C SER A 210 5.04 8.58 3.66
N HIS A 211 5.64 7.42 3.37
CA HIS A 211 6.87 6.97 4.06
C HIS A 211 8.05 7.90 3.79
N VAL A 212 8.27 8.30 2.52
CA VAL A 212 9.34 9.26 2.17
C VAL A 212 9.15 10.59 2.91
N LYS A 213 7.91 11.13 2.92
CA LYS A 213 7.57 12.37 3.64
C LYS A 213 7.87 12.24 5.14
N ALA A 214 7.52 11.10 5.75
CA ALA A 214 7.80 10.85 7.17
C ALA A 214 9.31 10.82 7.46
N LEU A 215 10.10 10.11 6.63
CA LEU A 215 11.56 10.06 6.76
C LEU A 215 12.23 11.42 6.59
N ILE A 216 11.81 12.19 5.58
CA ILE A 216 12.34 13.54 5.33
C ILE A 216 11.98 14.47 6.48
N SER A 217 10.75 14.39 6.99
CA SER A 217 10.32 15.13 8.17
C SER A 217 11.18 14.79 9.40
N ALA A 218 11.48 13.50 9.60
CA ALA A 218 12.36 13.05 10.67
C ALA A 218 13.80 13.55 10.49
N ALA A 219 14.34 13.47 9.29
CA ALA A 219 15.68 13.95 8.98
C ALA A 219 15.85 15.47 9.20
N VAL A 220 14.82 16.27 8.90
CA VAL A 220 14.80 17.71 9.23
C VAL A 220 14.83 17.92 10.75
N ARG A 221 14.01 17.19 11.52
CA ARG A 221 14.01 17.26 12.99
C ARG A 221 15.31 16.79 13.63
N ALA A 222 15.97 15.81 13.02
CA ALA A 222 17.28 15.32 13.40
C ALA A 222 18.45 16.21 12.89
N ASN A 223 18.14 17.37 12.30
CA ASN A 223 19.11 18.34 11.78
C ASN A 223 20.07 17.78 10.71
N VAL A 224 19.63 16.78 9.94
CA VAL A 224 20.39 16.18 8.83
C VAL A 224 20.39 17.11 7.62
N PHE A 225 19.25 17.75 7.33
CA PHE A 225 19.14 18.80 6.31
C PHE A 225 18.05 19.82 6.65
N GLY A 226 18.18 21.03 6.10
CA GLY A 226 17.21 22.11 6.27
C GLY A 226 15.91 21.93 5.45
N PRO A 227 14.85 22.69 5.76
CA PRO A 227 13.52 22.53 5.16
C PRO A 227 13.49 22.75 3.64
N TYR A 228 14.26 23.70 3.11
CA TYR A 228 14.34 23.90 1.65
C TYR A 228 15.05 22.74 0.94
N HIS A 229 16.05 22.15 1.59
CA HIS A 229 16.74 20.99 1.03
C HIS A 229 15.81 19.77 1.05
N ALA A 230 15.04 19.57 2.12
CA ALA A 230 13.99 18.56 2.20
C ALA A 230 12.99 18.67 1.04
N GLN A 231 12.50 19.89 0.76
CA GLN A 231 11.55 20.09 -0.34
C GLN A 231 12.20 19.88 -1.71
N LYS A 232 13.49 20.23 -1.87
CA LYS A 232 14.25 19.94 -3.09
C LYS A 232 14.36 18.43 -3.34
N VAL A 233 14.55 17.62 -2.28
CA VAL A 233 14.57 16.16 -2.38
C VAL A 233 13.20 15.62 -2.77
N LEU A 234 12.12 16.07 -2.11
CA LEU A 234 10.74 15.65 -2.42
C LEU A 234 10.29 16.00 -3.84
N ALA A 235 10.66 17.19 -4.33
CA ALA A 235 10.36 17.64 -5.69
C ALA A 235 11.30 17.02 -6.74
N GLY A 236 12.34 16.31 -6.32
CA GLY A 236 13.34 15.74 -7.20
C GLY A 236 12.83 14.51 -7.95
N GLN A 237 13.14 14.42 -9.24
CA GLN A 237 12.81 13.27 -10.09
C GLN A 237 13.44 11.95 -9.60
N GLN A 238 14.48 12.02 -8.77
CA GLN A 238 15.09 10.83 -8.18
C GLN A 238 14.12 10.12 -7.22
N VAL A 239 13.43 10.85 -6.35
CA VAL A 239 12.46 10.25 -5.41
C VAL A 239 11.29 9.65 -6.16
N GLN A 240 10.76 10.36 -7.16
CA GLN A 240 9.70 9.86 -8.01
C GLN A 240 10.08 8.53 -8.68
N ARG A 241 11.24 8.48 -9.33
CA ARG A 241 11.75 7.25 -9.98
C ARG A 241 11.94 6.11 -8.98
N MET A 242 12.55 6.38 -7.82
CA MET A 242 12.71 5.35 -6.79
C MET A 242 11.37 4.78 -6.35
N ILE A 243 10.35 5.61 -6.14
CA ILE A 243 9.01 5.13 -5.79
C ILE A 243 8.43 4.27 -6.92
N ASP A 244 8.49 4.75 -8.17
CA ASP A 244 7.98 4.00 -9.32
C ASP A 244 8.68 2.64 -9.47
N ASP A 245 10.00 2.60 -9.35
CA ASP A 245 10.80 1.37 -9.42
C ASP A 245 10.39 0.37 -8.32
N MET A 246 10.13 0.85 -7.08
CA MET A 246 9.68 -0.02 -6.00
C MET A 246 8.27 -0.55 -6.24
N ILE A 247 7.37 0.28 -6.79
CA ILE A 247 6.01 -0.15 -7.09
C ILE A 247 6.01 -1.16 -8.23
N ASP A 248 6.80 -0.93 -9.29
CA ASP A 248 6.94 -1.87 -10.40
C ASP A 248 7.52 -3.20 -9.93
N ARG A 249 8.51 -3.16 -9.04
CA ARG A 249 9.12 -4.36 -8.45
C ARG A 249 8.11 -5.20 -7.68
N GLU A 250 7.29 -4.58 -6.83
CA GLU A 250 6.35 -5.30 -5.95
C GLU A 250 4.96 -5.51 -6.55
N TRP A 251 4.73 -5.08 -7.79
CA TRP A 251 3.38 -4.98 -8.35
C TRP A 251 2.62 -6.31 -8.37
N MET A 252 3.35 -7.41 -8.62
CA MET A 252 2.82 -8.77 -8.70
C MET A 252 3.37 -9.69 -7.60
N THR A 253 4.11 -9.15 -6.63
CA THR A 253 4.64 -9.94 -5.52
C THR A 253 3.48 -10.46 -4.66
N PRO A 254 3.37 -11.78 -4.46
CA PRO A 254 2.37 -12.35 -3.56
C PRO A 254 2.74 -12.04 -2.10
N VAL A 255 1.74 -12.00 -1.21
CA VAL A 255 1.96 -11.59 0.19
C VAL A 255 2.82 -12.59 0.96
N GLU A 256 2.84 -13.84 0.53
CA GLU A 256 3.65 -14.94 1.05
C GLU A 256 5.15 -14.76 0.75
N GLU A 257 5.49 -13.96 -0.26
CA GLU A 257 6.87 -13.60 -0.61
C GLU A 257 7.28 -12.22 -0.08
N ALA A 258 6.34 -11.50 0.57
CA ALA A 258 6.64 -10.23 1.21
C ALA A 258 7.58 -10.42 2.40
N GLY A 259 8.64 -9.62 2.48
CA GLY A 259 9.65 -9.81 3.52
C GLY A 259 10.76 -8.77 3.54
N GLN A 260 11.60 -8.85 4.57
CA GLN A 260 12.69 -7.92 4.77
C GLN A 260 13.82 -8.16 3.75
N THR A 261 14.05 -7.19 2.87
CA THR A 261 15.15 -7.23 1.87
C THR A 261 16.44 -6.60 2.38
N VAL A 262 16.36 -5.78 3.43
CA VAL A 262 17.51 -5.09 4.03
C VAL A 262 17.53 -5.36 5.54
N PRO A 263 18.16 -6.47 6.00
CA PRO A 263 18.15 -6.86 7.42
C PRO A 263 18.64 -5.77 8.38
N ALA A 264 19.55 -4.90 7.93
CA ALA A 264 20.04 -3.77 8.73
C ALA A 264 18.92 -2.78 9.10
N MET A 265 17.88 -2.64 8.26
CA MET A 265 16.74 -1.77 8.55
C MET A 265 15.96 -2.23 9.78
N ASP A 266 15.67 -3.53 9.89
CA ASP A 266 15.00 -4.07 11.09
C ASP A 266 15.84 -3.89 12.34
N LEU A 267 17.16 -4.05 12.21
CA LEU A 267 18.08 -3.83 13.32
C LEU A 267 18.03 -2.36 13.78
N TRP A 268 18.11 -1.38 12.87
CA TRP A 268 18.05 0.03 13.25
C TRP A 268 16.69 0.42 13.83
N ILE A 269 15.58 -0.09 13.28
CA ILE A 269 14.24 0.16 13.85
C ILE A 269 14.16 -0.44 15.27
N GLY A 270 14.57 -1.69 15.46
CA GLY A 270 14.51 -2.35 16.77
C GLY A 270 15.44 -1.72 17.81
N ARG A 271 16.64 -1.29 17.40
CA ARG A 271 17.61 -0.63 18.29
C ARG A 271 17.18 0.78 18.74
N HIS A 272 16.09 1.33 18.20
CA HIS A 272 15.56 2.59 18.69
C HIS A 272 15.21 2.55 20.18
N GLU A 273 14.75 1.42 20.71
CA GLU A 273 14.39 1.28 22.12
C GLU A 273 15.56 1.42 23.10
N ILE A 274 16.79 1.17 22.63
CA ILE A 274 18.00 1.20 23.46
C ILE A 274 18.80 2.51 23.32
N LEU A 275 18.27 3.49 22.59
CA LEU A 275 18.90 4.81 22.51
C LEU A 275 18.80 5.55 23.85
N TYR A 276 19.93 6.08 24.32
CA TYR A 276 20.01 6.81 25.59
C TYR A 276 19.17 8.11 25.58
N SER A 277 19.17 8.82 24.45
CA SER A 277 18.33 9.99 24.21
C SER A 277 17.53 9.76 22.94
N ARG A 278 16.25 10.13 22.96
CA ARG A 278 15.29 9.89 21.87
C ARG A 278 14.48 11.15 21.59
N ILE A 279 14.46 11.56 20.34
CA ILE A 279 13.60 12.63 19.83
C ILE A 279 12.33 12.04 19.23
N PHE A 280 12.38 10.77 18.78
CA PHE A 280 11.27 10.07 18.17
C PHE A 280 10.74 8.96 19.08
N ASN A 281 9.46 8.63 18.89
CA ASN A 281 8.74 7.62 19.62
C ASN A 281 8.88 6.21 19.02
N SER A 282 9.74 6.08 17.97
CA SER A 282 9.68 5.01 16.95
C SER A 282 9.24 3.66 17.50
#